data_AF-A0A1Q3WCR6-F1
#
_entry.id   AF-A0A1Q3WCR6-F1
#
_cell.length_a   1.000
_cell.length_b   1.000
_cell.length_c   1.000
_cell.angle_alpha   90.00
_cell.angle_beta   90.00
_cell.angle_gamma   90.00
#
_symmetry.space_group_name_H-M   'P 1'
#
loop_
_entity.id
_entity.type
_entity.pdbx_description
1 polymer ?
#
loop_
_entity_poly.entity_id
_entity_poly.type
_entity_poly.pdbx_seq_one_letter_code
_entity_poly.pdbx_strand_id
1 'polypeptide(L)'
;MGNKSISFAMLVVGLSLGTAWAIRGQFGHEYGAAWAGAIGSLSVLLVAKRTDWYARFFAVTLAGAIGWGIGGLASYGIVVGYGRDTEFINVFYGLTMLFVIGGLYGFIGGGLFGLALTDSPTKPVKWHEVIVEMVVGGALFYFFLIEEFDWRMTPPRSEMWAVCFGAAVALTWYLVRQRYDSALRVAVFAGLGGGFGFAFGNFLQVLGNLTDIKFNFWNVMEYSLGFFGGLGMAYGTLTSEWEPNEPTQPKRQIWFPLLMVMLVIPYIVWQQSFELERLQDIFSKIDVSPDSPVINAVQLVSLGMVLGMTGWYWARFYQNKANPASYSENEVFALFLSLLGLYILFSLFITGAFMSGYRIEQYLYIVNWLVVAFLIRKAHPVFTHSRLAPKQWAINFGVVLVFFALLTTVLIHSHGELKGSHKRFGAPPPVEESQ
;
A
#
# COMPACT_ATOMS: atom_id res chain seq x y z
N MET A 1 7.78 28.23 9.85
CA MET A 1 7.05 27.24 10.67
C MET A 1 6.25 26.24 9.83
N GLY A 2 5.70 26.60 8.66
CA GLY A 2 4.89 25.69 7.82
C GLY A 2 5.57 24.39 7.36
N ASN A 3 6.79 24.44 6.81
CA ASN A 3 7.47 23.24 6.29
C ASN A 3 7.74 22.17 7.36
N LYS A 4 8.09 22.57 8.60
CA LYS A 4 8.34 21.61 9.69
C LYS A 4 7.08 20.85 10.09
N SER A 5 5.92 21.50 10.04
CA SER A 5 4.63 20.86 10.36
C SER A 5 4.22 19.84 9.30
N ILE A 6 4.42 20.18 8.02
CA ILE A 6 4.14 19.26 6.90
C ILE A 6 5.06 18.05 6.95
N SER A 7 6.37 18.24 7.15
CA SER A 7 7.31 17.12 7.27
C SER A 7 6.95 16.19 8.44
N PHE A 8 6.47 16.73 9.55
CA PHE A 8 6.01 15.93 10.68
C PHE A 8 4.75 15.11 10.33
N ALA A 9 3.75 15.73 9.71
CA ALA A 9 2.56 15.02 9.25
C ALA A 9 2.90 13.92 8.24
N MET A 10 3.77 14.23 7.27
CA MET A 10 4.28 13.25 6.30
C MET A 10 4.95 12.08 7.01
N LEU A 11 5.86 12.34 7.95
CA LEU A 11 6.56 11.30 8.70
C LEU A 11 5.58 10.34 9.37
N VAL A 12 4.56 10.85 10.05
CA VAL A 12 3.58 10.00 10.75
C VAL A 12 2.77 9.14 9.76
N VAL A 13 2.35 9.70 8.63
CA VAL A 13 1.67 8.93 7.57
C VAL A 13 2.60 7.88 6.98
N GLY A 14 3.87 8.23 6.72
CA GLY A 14 4.90 7.31 6.26
C GLY A 14 5.12 6.16 7.24
N LEU A 15 5.26 6.43 8.54
CA LEU A 15 5.38 5.37 9.56
C LEU A 15 4.15 4.46 9.59
N SER A 16 2.95 5.03 9.45
CA SER A 16 1.68 4.30 9.47
C SER A 16 1.56 3.36 8.27
N LEU A 17 1.71 3.89 7.06
CA LEU A 17 1.59 3.10 5.83
C LEU A 17 2.78 2.15 5.67
N GLY A 18 4.00 2.56 6.01
CA GLY A 18 5.19 1.70 6.01
C GLY A 18 5.03 0.47 6.90
N THR A 19 4.50 0.65 8.12
CA THR A 19 4.21 -0.48 9.03
C THR A 19 3.17 -1.41 8.42
N ALA A 20 2.05 -0.86 7.95
CA ALA A 20 1.00 -1.67 7.35
C ALA A 20 1.48 -2.40 6.08
N TRP A 21 2.37 -1.77 5.29
CA TRP A 21 2.92 -2.38 4.07
C TRP A 21 3.94 -3.49 4.38
N ALA A 22 4.77 -3.31 5.41
CA ALA A 22 5.66 -4.37 5.88
C ALA A 22 4.88 -5.61 6.37
N ILE A 23 3.78 -5.37 7.07
CA ILE A 23 2.85 -6.41 7.51
C ILE A 23 2.17 -7.08 6.31
N ARG A 24 1.79 -6.30 5.29
CA ARG A 24 1.22 -6.81 4.04
C ARG A 24 2.10 -7.85 3.37
N GLY A 25 3.43 -7.77 3.46
CA GLY A 25 4.34 -8.81 2.97
C GLY A 25 4.14 -10.19 3.62
N GLN A 26 3.38 -10.30 4.71
CA GLN A 26 2.98 -11.57 5.34
C GLN A 26 1.64 -12.11 4.80
N PHE A 27 0.92 -11.29 4.05
CA PHE A 27 -0.40 -11.60 3.50
C PHE A 27 -0.33 -11.60 1.97
N GLY A 28 -1.39 -12.05 1.30
CA GLY A 28 -1.46 -11.95 -0.16
C GLY A 28 -1.46 -10.51 -0.66
N HIS A 29 -1.11 -10.38 -1.93
CA HIS A 29 -0.68 -9.12 -2.51
C HIS A 29 -1.83 -8.10 -2.60
N GLU A 30 -3.04 -8.53 -2.95
CA GLU A 30 -4.21 -7.69 -3.19
C GLU A 30 -4.91 -7.27 -1.90
N TYR A 31 -5.38 -8.26 -1.12
CA TYR A 31 -6.19 -8.01 0.07
C TYR A 31 -5.35 -7.45 1.23
N GLY A 32 -4.08 -7.85 1.35
CA GLY A 32 -3.16 -7.24 2.28
C GLY A 32 -2.86 -5.78 1.92
N ALA A 33 -2.66 -5.49 0.62
CA ALA A 33 -2.46 -4.11 0.17
C ALA A 33 -3.70 -3.25 0.37
N ALA A 34 -4.90 -3.82 0.24
CA ALA A 34 -6.13 -3.12 0.53
C ALA A 34 -6.24 -2.70 2.00
N TRP A 35 -5.92 -3.60 2.94
CA TRP A 35 -5.91 -3.26 4.36
C TRP A 35 -4.85 -2.20 4.68
N ALA A 36 -3.64 -2.32 4.12
CA ALA A 36 -2.59 -1.31 4.27
C ALA A 36 -3.03 0.06 3.71
N GLY A 37 -3.66 0.09 2.54
CA GLY A 37 -4.23 1.29 1.94
C GLY A 37 -5.33 1.95 2.80
N ALA A 38 -6.15 1.16 3.48
CA ALA A 38 -7.13 1.66 4.44
C ALA A 38 -6.45 2.40 5.61
N ILE A 39 -5.41 1.78 6.20
CA ILE A 39 -4.65 2.37 7.30
C ILE A 39 -3.93 3.65 6.86
N GLY A 40 -3.30 3.63 5.68
CA GLY A 40 -2.65 4.81 5.09
C GLY A 40 -3.64 5.97 4.89
N SER A 41 -4.81 5.68 4.32
CA SER A 41 -5.88 6.67 4.10
C SER A 41 -6.34 7.32 5.41
N LEU A 42 -6.64 6.50 6.42
CA LEU A 42 -7.05 6.98 7.75
C LEU A 42 -5.97 7.86 8.40
N SER A 43 -4.68 7.49 8.24
CA SER A 43 -3.59 8.29 8.80
C SER A 43 -3.50 9.69 8.18
N VAL A 44 -3.75 9.83 6.88
CA VAL A 44 -3.81 11.13 6.20
C VAL A 44 -4.99 11.96 6.70
N LEU A 45 -6.17 11.35 6.86
CA LEU A 45 -7.35 12.03 7.39
C LEU A 45 -7.10 12.59 8.81
N LEU A 46 -6.41 11.82 9.65
CA LEU A 46 -6.11 12.20 11.04
C LEU A 46 -5.10 13.34 11.14
N VAL A 47 -4.06 13.37 10.29
CA VAL A 47 -3.11 14.50 10.29
C VAL A 47 -3.69 15.77 9.65
N ALA A 48 -4.68 15.62 8.75
CA ALA A 48 -5.37 16.72 8.11
C ALA A 48 -6.37 17.45 9.04
N LYS A 49 -6.92 16.76 10.05
CA LYS A 49 -7.84 17.30 11.07
C LYS A 49 -9.04 18.09 10.52
N ARG A 50 -9.57 17.62 9.39
CA ARG A 50 -10.72 18.21 8.70
C ARG A 50 -12.03 17.52 9.10
N THR A 51 -12.94 18.25 9.73
CA THR A 51 -14.22 17.71 10.21
C THR A 51 -15.13 17.26 9.07
N ASP A 52 -15.07 17.94 7.92
CA ASP A 52 -15.80 17.59 6.71
C ASP A 52 -15.30 16.29 6.06
N TRP A 53 -14.03 15.96 6.25
CA TRP A 53 -13.47 14.67 5.81
C TRP A 53 -13.83 13.55 6.79
N TYR A 54 -13.90 13.85 8.09
CA TYR A 54 -14.39 12.89 9.07
C TYR A 54 -15.85 12.50 8.82
N ALA A 55 -16.68 13.32 8.19
CA ALA A 55 -18.05 12.91 7.85
C ALA A 55 -18.10 11.71 6.88
N ARG A 56 -17.10 11.58 6.01
CA ARG A 56 -17.06 10.65 4.86
C ARG A 56 -15.90 9.65 4.92
N PHE A 57 -15.24 9.53 6.07
CA PHE A 57 -13.96 8.86 6.17
C PHE A 57 -14.03 7.38 5.72
N PHE A 58 -15.16 6.67 5.91
CA PHE A 58 -15.27 5.28 5.45
C PHE A 58 -15.24 5.16 3.93
N ALA A 59 -15.94 6.04 3.21
CA ALA A 59 -15.93 6.04 1.74
C ALA A 59 -14.52 6.35 1.20
N VAL A 60 -13.86 7.35 1.78
CA VAL A 60 -12.48 7.72 1.42
C VAL A 60 -11.49 6.60 1.76
N THR A 61 -11.64 5.97 2.91
CA THR A 61 -10.82 4.84 3.36
C THR A 61 -11.01 3.64 2.43
N LEU A 62 -12.25 3.34 2.03
CA LEU A 62 -12.53 2.27 1.09
C LEU A 62 -11.92 2.54 -0.30
N ALA A 63 -12.05 3.77 -0.82
CA ALA A 63 -11.48 4.13 -2.11
C ALA A 63 -9.95 3.98 -2.12
N GLY A 64 -9.28 4.43 -1.06
CA GLY A 64 -7.84 4.22 -0.89
C GLY A 64 -7.49 2.74 -0.75
N ALA A 65 -8.24 1.98 0.06
CA ALA A 65 -8.05 0.53 0.20
C ALA A 65 -8.14 -0.19 -1.14
N ILE A 66 -9.20 0.04 -1.91
CA ILE A 66 -9.37 -0.57 -3.24
C ILE A 66 -8.21 -0.16 -4.16
N GLY A 67 -7.84 1.13 -4.19
CA GLY A 67 -6.80 1.61 -5.10
C GLY A 67 -5.43 0.98 -4.83
N TRP A 68 -5.01 0.91 -3.56
CA TRP A 68 -3.76 0.22 -3.19
C TRP A 68 -3.87 -1.29 -3.39
N GLY A 69 -5.06 -1.88 -3.18
CA GLY A 69 -5.35 -3.30 -3.42
C GLY A 69 -5.25 -3.71 -4.89
N ILE A 70 -5.69 -2.88 -5.83
CA ILE A 70 -5.60 -3.13 -7.29
C ILE A 70 -4.13 -3.28 -7.72
N GLY A 71 -3.21 -2.51 -7.14
CA GLY A 71 -1.78 -2.69 -7.42
C GLY A 71 -1.27 -4.09 -7.07
N GLY A 72 -1.95 -4.78 -6.15
CA GLY A 72 -1.67 -6.15 -5.70
C GLY A 72 -1.63 -7.19 -6.80
N LEU A 73 -2.30 -6.93 -7.93
CA LEU A 73 -2.33 -7.83 -9.08
C LEU A 73 -0.95 -7.99 -9.73
N ALA A 74 -0.09 -6.96 -9.64
CA ALA A 74 1.22 -6.97 -10.25
C ALA A 74 2.18 -7.92 -9.51
N SER A 75 2.68 -8.94 -10.20
CA SER A 75 3.78 -9.76 -9.71
C SER A 75 5.10 -9.00 -9.83
N TYR A 76 5.98 -9.13 -8.83
CA TYR A 76 7.28 -8.44 -8.84
C TYR A 76 8.44 -9.26 -8.29
N GLY A 77 8.18 -10.46 -7.75
CA GLY A 77 9.22 -11.26 -7.07
C GLY A 77 10.44 -11.54 -7.95
N ILE A 78 10.26 -11.75 -9.26
CA ILE A 78 11.38 -11.93 -10.18
C ILE A 78 12.16 -10.64 -10.43
N VAL A 79 11.47 -9.50 -10.43
CA VAL A 79 12.06 -8.16 -10.62
C VAL A 79 12.95 -7.79 -9.43
N VAL A 80 12.53 -8.17 -8.22
CA VAL A 80 13.36 -8.08 -7.00
C VAL A 80 14.66 -8.88 -7.16
N GLY A 81 14.61 -10.04 -7.83
CA GLY A 81 15.77 -10.86 -8.12
C GLY A 81 16.73 -10.26 -9.14
N TYR A 82 16.25 -9.46 -10.10
CA TYR A 82 17.13 -8.71 -11.02
C TYR A 82 18.03 -7.73 -10.27
N GLY A 83 17.57 -7.17 -9.14
CA GLY A 83 18.38 -6.31 -8.26
C GLY A 83 19.54 -7.04 -7.56
N ARG A 84 19.57 -8.38 -7.60
CA ARG A 84 20.62 -9.23 -7.00
C ARG A 84 21.66 -9.70 -8.03
N ASP A 85 21.51 -9.30 -9.29
CA ASP A 85 22.44 -9.64 -10.37
C ASP A 85 23.73 -8.83 -10.29
N THR A 86 24.73 -9.20 -11.08
CA THR A 86 26.04 -8.52 -11.15
C THR A 86 26.21 -7.70 -12.42
N GLU A 87 25.30 -7.82 -13.39
CA GLU A 87 25.31 -7.03 -14.62
C GLU A 87 24.50 -5.74 -14.46
N PHE A 88 25.12 -4.61 -14.83
CA PHE A 88 24.51 -3.28 -14.72
C PHE A 88 23.12 -3.21 -15.35
N ILE A 89 22.95 -3.79 -16.55
CA ILE A 89 21.70 -3.72 -17.30
C ILE A 89 20.54 -4.42 -16.56
N ASN A 90 20.79 -5.57 -15.94
CA ASN A 90 19.77 -6.33 -15.22
C ASN A 90 19.39 -5.63 -13.92
N VAL A 91 20.38 -5.18 -13.14
CA VAL A 91 20.13 -4.48 -11.87
C VAL A 91 19.44 -3.13 -12.11
N PHE A 92 19.89 -2.34 -13.09
CA PHE A 92 19.27 -1.06 -13.43
C PHE A 92 17.83 -1.24 -13.91
N TYR A 93 17.59 -2.26 -14.75
CA TYR A 93 16.24 -2.63 -15.17
C TYR A 93 15.37 -3.04 -13.98
N GLY A 94 15.89 -3.89 -13.08
CA GLY A 94 15.20 -4.31 -11.86
C GLY A 94 14.76 -3.13 -11.00
N LEU A 95 15.68 -2.24 -10.64
CA LEU A 95 15.36 -1.05 -9.84
C LEU A 95 14.34 -0.13 -10.54
N THR A 96 14.50 0.07 -11.86
CA THR A 96 13.57 0.93 -12.62
C THR A 96 12.18 0.31 -12.74
N MET A 97 12.07 -1.00 -12.93
CA MET A 97 10.78 -1.69 -13.01
C MET A 97 10.11 -1.79 -11.64
N LEU A 98 10.86 -1.95 -10.54
CA LEU A 98 10.31 -1.81 -9.19
C LEU A 98 9.80 -0.39 -8.94
N PHE A 99 10.48 0.64 -9.46
CA PHE A 99 9.96 1.99 -9.43
C PHE A 99 8.63 2.13 -10.18
N VAL A 100 8.51 1.51 -11.36
CA VAL A 100 7.24 1.49 -12.11
C VAL A 100 6.14 0.78 -11.32
N ILE A 101 6.41 -0.44 -10.84
CA ILE A 101 5.41 -1.24 -10.11
C ILE A 101 4.98 -0.52 -8.82
N GLY A 102 5.92 -0.05 -8.00
CA GLY A 102 5.62 0.72 -6.78
C GLY A 102 4.91 2.02 -7.09
N GLY A 103 5.22 2.62 -8.25
CA GLY A 103 4.54 3.76 -8.81
C GLY A 103 3.07 3.49 -9.11
N LEU A 104 2.74 2.33 -9.67
CA LEU A 104 1.37 1.93 -9.96
C LEU A 104 0.55 1.72 -8.68
N TYR A 105 1.12 1.07 -7.66
CA TYR A 105 0.50 0.96 -6.34
C TYR A 105 0.12 2.33 -5.79
N GLY A 106 1.11 3.24 -5.70
CA GLY A 106 0.91 4.56 -5.13
C GLY A 106 -0.01 5.44 -5.97
N PHE A 107 0.08 5.36 -7.31
CA PHE A 107 -0.70 6.20 -8.20
C PHE A 107 -2.19 5.87 -8.14
N ILE A 108 -2.56 4.59 -8.25
CA ILE A 108 -3.95 4.17 -8.19
C ILE A 108 -4.50 4.36 -6.78
N GLY A 109 -3.73 3.96 -5.75
CA GLY A 109 -4.08 4.13 -4.34
C GLY A 109 -4.33 5.59 -3.95
N GLY A 110 -3.35 6.45 -4.22
CA GLY A 110 -3.45 7.89 -3.96
C GLY A 110 -4.49 8.59 -4.83
N GLY A 111 -4.67 8.14 -6.08
CA GLY A 111 -5.63 8.71 -7.02
C GLY A 111 -7.08 8.45 -6.63
N LEU A 112 -7.43 7.21 -6.28
CA LEU A 112 -8.79 6.89 -5.81
C LEU A 112 -9.08 7.50 -4.42
N PHE A 113 -8.09 7.51 -3.52
CA PHE A 113 -8.18 8.23 -2.25
C PHE A 113 -8.45 9.73 -2.46
N GLY A 114 -7.64 10.38 -3.30
CA GLY A 114 -7.79 11.80 -3.62
C GLY A 114 -9.11 12.10 -4.32
N LEU A 115 -9.56 11.22 -5.21
CA LEU A 115 -10.83 11.38 -5.91
C LEU A 115 -12.02 11.32 -4.94
N ALA A 116 -11.99 10.38 -3.98
CA ALA A 116 -13.01 10.31 -2.93
C ALA A 116 -13.04 11.54 -2.01
N LEU A 117 -11.89 12.19 -1.77
CA LEU A 117 -11.83 13.46 -1.06
C LEU A 117 -12.48 14.61 -1.84
N THR A 118 -12.42 14.59 -3.17
CA THR A 118 -13.06 15.61 -4.02
C THR A 118 -14.56 15.42 -4.19
N ASP A 119 -15.12 14.26 -3.83
CA ASP A 119 -16.53 13.95 -4.04
C ASP A 119 -17.43 14.90 -3.23
N SER A 120 -18.30 15.63 -3.92
CA SER A 120 -19.17 16.64 -3.30
C SER A 120 -20.55 16.70 -3.95
N PRO A 121 -21.56 17.26 -3.26
CA PRO A 121 -22.87 17.49 -3.87
C PRO A 121 -22.82 18.41 -5.10
N THR A 122 -21.86 19.34 -5.15
CA THR A 122 -21.68 20.30 -6.25
C THR A 122 -20.91 19.70 -7.43
N LYS A 123 -20.00 18.77 -7.16
CA LYS A 123 -19.17 18.09 -8.15
C LYS A 123 -19.05 16.60 -7.79
N PRO A 124 -20.11 15.80 -8.01
CA PRO A 124 -20.12 14.40 -7.63
C PRO A 124 -19.19 13.58 -8.51
N VAL A 125 -18.46 12.65 -7.89
CA VAL A 125 -17.64 11.67 -8.62
C VAL A 125 -18.56 10.62 -9.21
N LYS A 126 -18.45 10.44 -10.53
CA LYS A 126 -19.18 9.38 -11.24
C LYS A 126 -18.43 8.07 -11.14
N TRP A 127 -18.56 7.41 -9.98
CA TRP A 127 -17.84 6.17 -9.67
C TRP A 127 -18.02 5.06 -10.71
N HIS A 128 -19.21 4.95 -11.30
CA HIS A 128 -19.48 3.99 -12.36
C HIS A 128 -18.64 4.27 -13.63
N GLU A 129 -18.46 5.54 -14.03
CA GLU A 129 -17.65 5.90 -15.20
C GLU A 129 -16.18 5.56 -14.95
N VAL A 130 -15.60 5.98 -13.82
CA VAL A 130 -14.18 5.74 -13.53
C VAL A 130 -13.87 4.25 -13.39
N ILE A 131 -14.76 3.45 -12.78
CA ILE A 131 -14.57 2.00 -12.66
C ILE A 131 -14.57 1.35 -14.05
N VAL A 132 -15.56 1.68 -14.90
CA VAL A 132 -15.64 1.13 -16.27
C VAL A 132 -14.42 1.55 -17.09
N GLU A 133 -14.04 2.83 -17.04
CA GLU A 133 -12.86 3.34 -17.75
C GLU A 133 -11.57 2.64 -17.29
N MET A 134 -11.38 2.42 -15.99
CA MET A 134 -10.22 1.70 -15.45
C MET A 134 -10.18 0.23 -15.89
N VAL A 135 -11.32 -0.46 -15.88
CA VAL A 135 -11.42 -1.86 -16.33
C VAL A 135 -11.11 -1.96 -17.83
N VAL A 136 -11.74 -1.12 -18.65
CA VAL A 136 -11.50 -1.08 -20.11
C VAL A 136 -10.05 -0.71 -20.41
N GLY A 137 -9.51 0.30 -19.74
CA GLY A 137 -8.11 0.69 -19.86
C GLY A 137 -7.16 -0.47 -19.51
N GLY A 138 -7.40 -1.15 -18.39
CA GLY A 138 -6.62 -2.32 -17.99
C GLY A 138 -6.65 -3.44 -19.04
N ALA A 139 -7.83 -3.77 -19.57
CA ALA A 139 -7.98 -4.80 -20.60
C ALA A 139 -7.26 -4.43 -21.90
N LEU A 140 -7.40 -3.18 -22.38
CA LEU A 140 -6.76 -2.71 -23.60
C LEU A 140 -5.24 -2.74 -23.50
N PHE A 141 -4.67 -2.22 -22.41
CA PHE A 141 -3.21 -2.20 -22.25
C PHE A 141 -2.63 -3.60 -22.04
N TYR A 142 -3.34 -4.49 -21.35
CA TYR A 142 -2.90 -5.88 -21.28
C TYR A 142 -2.85 -6.53 -22.67
N PHE A 143 -3.92 -6.39 -23.45
CA PHE A 143 -3.97 -6.93 -24.81
C PHE A 143 -2.83 -6.40 -25.68
N PHE A 144 -2.64 -5.08 -25.77
CA PHE A 144 -1.60 -4.53 -26.65
C PHE A 144 -0.19 -4.77 -26.12
N LEU A 145 0.09 -4.52 -24.84
CA LEU A 145 1.45 -4.62 -24.33
C LEU A 145 1.92 -6.07 -24.19
N ILE A 146 1.04 -6.98 -23.79
CA ILE A 146 1.41 -8.35 -23.46
C ILE A 146 1.11 -9.30 -24.62
N GLU A 147 -0.13 -9.33 -25.11
CA GLU A 147 -0.53 -10.30 -26.15
C GLU A 147 0.00 -9.90 -27.54
N GLU A 148 -0.07 -8.62 -27.90
CA GLU A 148 0.35 -8.16 -29.24
C GLU A 148 1.86 -7.85 -29.31
N PHE A 149 2.41 -7.12 -28.34
CA PHE A 149 3.79 -6.65 -28.40
C PHE A 149 4.80 -7.53 -27.64
N ASP A 150 4.32 -8.47 -26.83
CA ASP A 150 5.14 -9.35 -26.01
C ASP A 150 6.12 -8.59 -25.08
N TRP A 151 5.73 -7.39 -24.61
CA TRP A 151 6.54 -6.56 -23.69
C TRP A 151 6.45 -7.09 -22.26
N ARG A 152 7.05 -8.25 -22.02
CA ARG A 152 7.05 -8.91 -20.71
C ARG A 152 8.08 -8.30 -19.76
N MET A 153 7.64 -7.93 -18.56
CA MET A 153 8.45 -7.40 -17.46
C MET A 153 8.85 -8.49 -16.47
N THR A 154 7.96 -9.46 -16.22
CA THR A 154 8.05 -10.44 -15.13
C THR A 154 8.03 -11.93 -15.57
N PRO A 155 8.46 -12.32 -16.79
CA PRO A 155 8.31 -13.70 -17.25
C PRO A 155 9.11 -14.67 -16.35
N PRO A 156 8.61 -15.88 -16.01
CA PRO A 156 7.37 -16.51 -16.47
C PRO A 156 6.15 -16.19 -15.59
N ARG A 157 6.22 -15.18 -14.72
CA ARG A 157 5.11 -14.79 -13.84
C ARG A 157 4.07 -13.95 -14.58
N SER A 158 2.95 -13.74 -13.91
CA SER A 158 1.82 -12.95 -14.41
C SER A 158 2.21 -11.49 -14.72
N GLU A 159 1.89 -11.05 -15.93
CA GLU A 159 2.13 -9.68 -16.45
C GLU A 159 0.99 -8.69 -16.13
N MET A 160 0.25 -8.92 -15.04
CA MET A 160 -0.88 -8.08 -14.63
C MET A 160 -0.49 -6.64 -14.25
N TRP A 161 0.80 -6.31 -14.18
CA TRP A 161 1.25 -4.92 -14.12
C TRP A 161 0.73 -4.10 -15.30
N ALA A 162 0.53 -4.71 -16.48
CA ALA A 162 -0.01 -4.03 -17.66
C ALA A 162 -1.50 -3.64 -17.46
N VAL A 163 -2.27 -4.47 -16.74
CA VAL A 163 -3.64 -4.12 -16.33
C VAL A 163 -3.62 -2.93 -15.37
N CYS A 164 -2.75 -2.96 -14.35
CA CYS A 164 -2.59 -1.84 -13.43
C CYS A 164 -2.17 -0.56 -14.16
N PHE A 165 -1.25 -0.67 -15.13
CA PHE A 165 -0.80 0.46 -15.95
C PHE A 165 -1.95 1.04 -16.78
N GLY A 166 -2.71 0.21 -17.48
CA GLY A 166 -3.88 0.66 -18.23
C GLY A 166 -4.95 1.32 -17.36
N ALA A 167 -5.21 0.77 -16.17
CA ALA A 167 -6.11 1.36 -15.20
C ALA A 167 -5.59 2.73 -14.70
N ALA A 168 -4.28 2.87 -14.47
CA ALA A 168 -3.67 4.15 -14.09
C ALA A 168 -3.77 5.20 -15.21
N VAL A 169 -3.58 4.81 -16.48
CA VAL A 169 -3.76 5.69 -17.64
C VAL A 169 -5.21 6.17 -17.75
N ALA A 170 -6.18 5.26 -17.63
CA ALA A 170 -7.60 5.60 -17.65
C ALA A 170 -8.00 6.51 -16.48
N LEU A 171 -7.52 6.22 -15.27
CA LEU A 171 -7.72 7.09 -14.11
C LEU A 171 -7.13 8.48 -14.36
N THR A 172 -5.92 8.57 -14.91
CA THR A 172 -5.29 9.85 -15.27
C THR A 172 -6.16 10.63 -16.24
N TRP A 173 -6.64 9.98 -17.29
CA TRP A 173 -7.52 10.60 -18.29
C TRP A 173 -8.81 11.12 -17.65
N TYR A 174 -9.45 10.34 -16.78
CA TYR A 174 -10.64 10.74 -16.04
C TYR A 174 -10.38 11.97 -15.16
N LEU A 175 -9.31 11.94 -14.37
CA LEU A 175 -8.94 13.04 -13.46
C LEU A 175 -8.66 14.34 -14.22
N VAL A 176 -7.95 14.27 -15.36
CA VAL A 176 -7.65 15.45 -16.19
C VAL A 176 -8.92 15.97 -16.87
N ARG A 177 -9.70 15.11 -17.51
CA ARG A 177 -10.92 15.49 -18.24
C ARG A 177 -11.97 16.12 -17.33
N GLN A 178 -12.09 15.63 -16.09
CA GLN A 178 -13.02 16.15 -15.10
C GLN A 178 -12.42 17.25 -14.21
N ARG A 179 -11.15 17.66 -14.44
CA ARG A 179 -10.43 18.69 -13.66
C ARG A 179 -10.39 18.39 -12.17
N TYR A 180 -10.03 17.17 -11.80
CA TYR A 180 -9.75 16.76 -10.42
C TYR A 180 -8.25 16.92 -10.12
N ASP A 181 -7.75 18.16 -10.21
CA ASP A 181 -6.31 18.46 -10.13
C ASP A 181 -5.68 18.05 -8.79
N SER A 182 -6.42 18.20 -7.69
CA SER A 182 -5.98 17.79 -6.35
C SER A 182 -5.85 16.28 -6.22
N ALA A 183 -6.80 15.52 -6.76
CA ALA A 183 -6.72 14.06 -6.79
C ALA A 183 -5.56 13.58 -7.68
N LEU A 184 -5.36 14.21 -8.85
CA LEU A 184 -4.23 13.93 -9.74
C LEU A 184 -2.90 14.21 -9.04
N ARG A 185 -2.80 15.32 -8.29
CA ARG A 185 -1.61 15.64 -7.50
C ARG A 185 -1.32 14.56 -6.46
N VAL A 186 -2.34 14.09 -5.73
CA VAL A 186 -2.17 13.00 -4.76
C VAL A 186 -1.71 11.71 -5.45
N ALA A 187 -2.32 11.35 -6.59
CA ALA A 187 -1.93 10.19 -7.39
C ALA A 187 -0.45 10.25 -7.77
N VAL A 188 -0.01 11.37 -8.35
CA VAL A 188 1.39 11.53 -8.80
C VAL A 188 2.37 11.44 -7.63
N PHE A 189 2.15 12.16 -6.53
CA PHE A 189 3.10 12.13 -5.42
C PHE A 189 3.09 10.80 -4.67
N ALA A 190 1.94 10.17 -4.47
CA ALA A 190 1.86 8.82 -3.90
C ALA A 190 2.55 7.79 -4.80
N GLY A 191 2.38 7.89 -6.12
CA GLY A 191 3.08 7.06 -7.11
C GLY A 191 4.60 7.27 -7.08
N LEU A 192 5.08 8.52 -7.18
CA LEU A 192 6.51 8.81 -7.09
C LEU A 192 7.12 8.30 -5.77
N GLY A 193 6.40 8.47 -4.66
CA GLY A 193 6.79 7.97 -3.35
C GLY A 193 6.85 6.44 -3.31
N GLY A 194 5.79 5.76 -3.73
CA GLY A 194 5.73 4.30 -3.74
C GLY A 194 6.78 3.67 -4.67
N GLY A 195 6.97 4.24 -5.86
CA GLY A 195 7.98 3.80 -6.81
C GLY A 195 9.40 3.98 -6.27
N PHE A 196 9.72 5.18 -5.78
CA PHE A 196 11.03 5.43 -5.17
C PHE A 196 11.28 4.49 -3.99
N GLY A 197 10.28 4.35 -3.10
CA GLY A 197 10.37 3.50 -1.93
C GLY A 197 10.58 2.03 -2.26
N PHE A 198 10.00 1.54 -3.36
CA PHE A 198 10.17 0.15 -3.76
C PHE A 198 11.56 -0.13 -4.32
N ALA A 199 12.02 0.70 -5.25
CA ALA A 199 13.36 0.56 -5.83
C ALA A 199 14.45 0.74 -4.77
N PHE A 200 14.36 1.79 -3.96
CA PHE A 200 15.28 2.01 -2.85
C PHE A 200 15.19 0.91 -1.79
N GLY A 201 13.99 0.40 -1.52
CA GLY A 201 13.76 -0.73 -0.63
C GLY A 201 14.46 -2.00 -1.10
N ASN A 202 14.45 -2.30 -2.40
CA ASN A 202 15.17 -3.45 -2.96
C ASN A 202 16.69 -3.25 -2.87
N PHE A 203 17.20 -2.05 -3.11
CA PHE A 203 18.60 -1.72 -2.85
C PHE A 203 19.00 -2.01 -1.38
N LEU A 204 18.20 -1.54 -0.41
CA LEU A 204 18.43 -1.83 1.01
C LEU A 204 18.32 -3.32 1.33
N GLN A 205 17.38 -4.02 0.68
CA GLN A 205 17.21 -5.45 0.86
C GLN A 205 18.43 -6.24 0.37
N VAL A 206 18.97 -5.89 -0.81
CA VAL A 206 20.16 -6.55 -1.35
C VAL A 206 21.35 -6.34 -0.41
N LEU A 207 21.65 -5.09 -0.05
CA LEU A 207 22.74 -4.78 0.88
C LEU A 207 22.56 -5.41 2.26
N GLY A 208 21.33 -5.42 2.78
CA GLY A 208 21.00 -6.04 4.04
C GLY A 208 21.30 -7.55 4.05
N ASN A 209 21.04 -8.24 2.95
CA ASN A 209 21.38 -9.67 2.82
C ASN A 209 22.88 -9.94 2.72
N LEU A 210 23.72 -8.91 2.52
CA LEU A 210 25.18 -9.01 2.62
C LEU A 210 25.66 -8.89 4.06
N THR A 211 24.79 -8.49 4.98
CA THR A 211 25.12 -8.38 6.40
C THR A 211 24.82 -9.69 7.12
N ASP A 212 25.58 -10.00 8.18
CA ASP A 212 25.30 -11.12 9.08
C ASP A 212 24.12 -10.86 10.04
N ILE A 213 23.38 -9.77 9.83
CA ILE A 213 22.22 -9.42 10.64
C ILE A 213 21.06 -10.32 10.26
N LYS A 214 20.63 -11.17 11.19
CA LYS A 214 19.42 -12.00 11.04
C LYS A 214 18.16 -11.14 11.14
N PHE A 215 17.81 -10.49 10.04
CA PHE A 215 16.64 -9.64 9.92
C PHE A 215 15.90 -9.91 8.61
N ASN A 216 14.58 -9.76 8.61
CA ASN A 216 13.79 -9.92 7.39
C ASN A 216 13.92 -8.66 6.50
N PHE A 217 14.93 -8.66 5.64
CA PHE A 217 15.18 -7.57 4.70
C PHE A 217 14.12 -7.45 3.59
N TRP A 218 13.34 -8.50 3.32
CA TRP A 218 12.16 -8.37 2.45
C TRP A 218 11.14 -7.40 3.06
N ASN A 219 10.89 -7.50 4.37
CA ASN A 219 10.01 -6.57 5.06
C ASN A 219 10.59 -5.14 5.10
N VAL A 220 11.90 -4.94 5.04
CA VAL A 220 12.51 -3.60 4.89
C VAL A 220 12.16 -2.99 3.52
N MET A 221 12.20 -3.78 2.46
CA MET A 221 11.79 -3.35 1.13
C MET A 221 10.30 -2.98 1.11
N GLU A 222 9.43 -3.86 1.62
CA GLU A 222 7.98 -3.60 1.72
C GLU A 222 7.69 -2.37 2.59
N TYR A 223 8.37 -2.23 3.73
CA TYR A 223 8.27 -1.05 4.59
C TYR A 223 8.64 0.22 3.83
N SER A 224 9.71 0.18 3.05
CA SER A 224 10.18 1.33 2.26
C SER A 224 9.14 1.77 1.24
N LEU A 225 8.52 0.84 0.50
CA LEU A 225 7.43 1.15 -0.44
C LEU A 225 6.30 1.90 0.30
N GLY A 226 5.78 1.32 1.39
CA GLY A 226 4.69 1.93 2.15
C GLY A 226 5.08 3.28 2.78
N PHE A 227 6.30 3.39 3.30
CA PHE A 227 6.79 4.59 3.96
C PHE A 227 6.87 5.77 2.98
N PHE A 228 7.58 5.61 1.86
CA PHE A 228 7.70 6.67 0.86
C PHE A 228 6.39 6.91 0.11
N GLY A 229 5.58 5.87 -0.13
CA GLY A 229 4.22 6.01 -0.65
C GLY A 229 3.34 6.86 0.27
N GLY A 230 3.44 6.67 1.59
CA GLY A 230 2.75 7.46 2.60
C GLY A 230 3.23 8.90 2.66
N LEU A 231 4.54 9.14 2.59
CA LEU A 231 5.11 10.48 2.45
C LEU A 231 4.54 11.21 1.23
N GLY A 232 4.53 10.53 0.09
CA GLY A 232 4.00 11.06 -1.17
C GLY A 232 2.52 11.37 -1.10
N MET A 233 1.71 10.45 -0.57
CA MET A 233 0.28 10.63 -0.39
C MET A 233 -0.03 11.82 0.54
N ALA A 234 0.63 11.89 1.71
CA ALA A 234 0.47 13.02 2.64
C ALA A 234 0.89 14.36 2.01
N TYR A 235 2.04 14.39 1.33
CA TYR A 235 2.53 15.59 0.67
C TYR A 235 1.55 16.05 -0.42
N GLY A 236 1.10 15.15 -1.28
CA GLY A 236 0.10 15.44 -2.32
C GLY A 236 -1.18 16.02 -1.72
N THR A 237 -1.66 15.44 -0.62
CA THR A 237 -2.89 15.90 0.05
C THR A 237 -2.73 17.27 0.70
N LEU A 238 -1.69 17.45 1.51
CA LEU A 238 -1.48 18.69 2.27
C LEU A 238 -1.02 19.86 1.40
N THR A 239 -0.55 19.59 0.17
CA THR A 239 -0.17 20.64 -0.79
C THR A 239 -1.19 20.89 -1.89
N SER A 240 -2.36 20.26 -1.80
CA SER A 240 -3.49 20.47 -2.70
C SER A 240 -4.53 21.43 -2.12
N GLU A 241 -5.38 21.96 -2.99
CA GLU A 241 -6.57 22.73 -2.62
C GLU A 241 -7.79 21.81 -2.59
N TRP A 242 -8.65 21.98 -1.59
CA TRP A 242 -9.77 21.07 -1.37
C TRP A 242 -10.99 21.87 -0.98
N GLU A 243 -12.04 21.78 -1.79
CA GLU A 243 -13.30 22.44 -1.52
C GLU A 243 -13.85 22.02 -0.14
N PRO A 244 -14.36 22.96 0.65
CA PRO A 244 -15.09 22.64 1.87
C PRO A 244 -16.33 21.82 1.53
N ASN A 245 -16.69 20.93 2.44
CA ASN A 245 -17.88 20.11 2.27
C ASN A 245 -18.63 19.99 3.61
N GLU A 246 -19.83 19.41 3.58
CA GLU A 246 -20.65 19.26 4.77
C GLU A 246 -19.97 18.34 5.80
N PRO A 247 -19.96 18.71 7.10
CA PRO A 247 -19.42 17.90 8.19
C PRO A 247 -20.35 16.77 8.65
N THR A 248 -21.35 16.44 7.82
CA THR A 248 -22.31 15.35 8.08
C THR A 248 -22.56 14.55 6.80
N GLN A 249 -22.94 13.27 6.96
CA GLN A 249 -23.27 12.40 5.82
C GLN A 249 -24.53 11.56 6.10
N PRO A 250 -25.43 11.34 5.12
CA PRO A 250 -26.57 10.45 5.28
C PRO A 250 -26.13 9.01 5.58
N LYS A 251 -26.81 8.34 6.52
CA LYS A 251 -26.47 6.95 6.91
C LYS A 251 -26.42 5.97 5.73
N ARG A 252 -27.28 6.15 4.72
CA ARG A 252 -27.32 5.28 3.52
C ARG A 252 -26.00 5.22 2.74
N GLN A 253 -25.11 6.20 2.90
CA GLN A 253 -23.81 6.24 2.24
C GLN A 253 -22.68 5.63 3.10
N ILE A 254 -22.99 5.24 4.35
CA ILE A 254 -22.01 4.80 5.34
C ILE A 254 -21.95 3.29 5.43
N TRP A 255 -23.10 2.60 5.40
CA TRP A 255 -23.18 1.17 5.69
C TRP A 255 -22.28 0.33 4.79
N PHE A 256 -22.25 0.60 3.48
CA PHE A 256 -21.48 -0.19 2.53
C PHE A 256 -19.97 0.01 2.72
N PRO A 257 -19.44 1.25 2.73
CA PRO A 257 -18.02 1.46 3.01
C PRO A 257 -17.57 0.95 4.39
N LEU A 258 -18.43 1.09 5.41
CA LEU A 258 -18.18 0.55 6.74
C LEU A 258 -18.02 -0.98 6.72
N LEU A 259 -18.96 -1.72 6.11
CA LEU A 259 -18.86 -3.18 6.03
C LEU A 259 -17.66 -3.62 5.19
N MET A 260 -17.37 -2.93 4.09
CA MET A 260 -16.22 -3.28 3.26
C MET A 260 -14.89 -3.15 4.02
N VAL A 261 -14.71 -2.05 4.76
CA VAL A 261 -13.47 -1.77 5.52
C VAL A 261 -13.37 -2.64 6.78
N MET A 262 -14.48 -2.87 7.48
CA MET A 262 -14.45 -3.55 8.79
C MET A 262 -14.59 -5.06 8.71
N LEU A 263 -15.35 -5.55 7.73
CA LEU A 263 -15.68 -6.96 7.60
C LEU A 263 -15.01 -7.56 6.38
N VAL A 264 -15.34 -7.08 5.18
CA VAL A 264 -14.99 -7.77 3.93
C VAL A 264 -13.48 -7.85 3.73
N ILE A 265 -12.75 -6.73 3.84
CA ILE A 265 -11.30 -6.72 3.67
C ILE A 265 -10.60 -7.59 4.74
N PRO A 266 -10.82 -7.38 6.05
CA PRO A 266 -10.21 -8.22 7.08
C PRO A 266 -10.59 -9.70 6.99
N TYR A 267 -11.83 -10.00 6.63
CA TYR A 267 -12.30 -11.37 6.46
C TYR A 267 -11.63 -12.07 5.28
N ILE A 268 -11.47 -11.41 4.14
CA ILE A 268 -10.73 -11.98 3.00
C ILE A 268 -9.28 -12.23 3.39
N VAL A 269 -8.64 -11.30 4.12
CA VAL A 269 -7.27 -11.50 4.62
C VAL A 269 -7.20 -12.72 5.53
N TRP A 270 -8.16 -12.87 6.46
CA TRP A 270 -8.26 -14.06 7.30
C TRP A 270 -8.43 -15.32 6.46
N GLN A 271 -9.43 -15.35 5.59
CA GLN A 271 -9.83 -16.51 4.79
C GLN A 271 -8.71 -17.01 3.87
N GLN A 272 -7.90 -16.10 3.33
CA GLN A 272 -6.81 -16.41 2.41
C GLN A 272 -5.45 -16.66 3.10
N SER A 273 -5.32 -16.31 4.38
CA SER A 273 -4.02 -16.36 5.06
C SER A 273 -3.98 -17.32 6.25
N PHE A 274 -5.12 -17.59 6.88
CA PHE A 274 -5.25 -18.52 8.00
C PHE A 274 -5.68 -19.91 7.55
N GLU A 275 -5.21 -20.36 6.38
CA GLU A 275 -5.42 -21.72 5.89
C GLU A 275 -4.72 -22.73 6.78
N LEU A 276 -5.36 -23.88 7.02
CA LEU A 276 -4.87 -24.89 7.97
C LEU A 276 -3.47 -25.38 7.61
N GLU A 277 -3.26 -25.75 6.34
CA GLU A 277 -1.98 -26.27 5.83
C GLU A 277 -0.85 -25.25 6.01
N ARG A 278 -1.13 -23.97 5.69
CA ARG A 278 -0.17 -22.89 5.85
C ARG A 278 0.21 -22.67 7.31
N LEU A 279 -0.77 -22.69 8.22
CA LEU A 279 -0.50 -22.55 9.65
C LEU A 279 0.28 -23.76 10.18
N GLN A 280 -0.05 -24.98 9.78
CA GLN A 280 0.70 -26.18 10.14
C GLN A 280 2.17 -26.10 9.69
N ASP A 281 2.44 -25.68 8.45
CA ASP A 281 3.81 -25.47 7.96
C ASP A 281 4.58 -24.43 8.80
N ILE A 282 3.98 -23.27 9.07
CA ILE A 282 4.64 -22.22 9.86
C ILE A 282 4.86 -22.66 11.31
N PHE A 283 3.88 -23.29 11.93
CA PHE A 283 3.94 -23.71 13.33
C PHE A 283 4.88 -24.90 13.54
N SER A 284 5.04 -25.77 12.53
CA SER A 284 6.05 -26.83 12.56
C SER A 284 7.49 -26.28 12.66
N LYS A 285 7.76 -25.11 12.08
CA LYS A 285 9.08 -24.44 12.13
C LYS A 285 9.43 -23.86 13.50
N ILE A 286 8.46 -23.83 14.42
CA ILE A 286 8.62 -23.41 15.82
C ILE A 286 8.29 -24.55 16.79
N ASP A 287 8.47 -25.80 16.34
CA ASP A 287 8.32 -27.03 17.12
C ASP A 287 6.90 -27.27 17.69
N VAL A 288 5.86 -26.76 17.02
CA VAL A 288 4.46 -27.04 17.36
C VAL A 288 3.92 -28.16 16.46
N SER A 289 3.34 -29.19 17.09
CA SER A 289 2.72 -30.31 16.37
C SER A 289 1.60 -29.84 15.42
N PRO A 290 1.50 -30.40 14.19
CA PRO A 290 0.42 -30.08 13.24
C PRO A 290 -1.00 -30.33 13.78
N ASP A 291 -1.15 -31.23 14.75
CA ASP A 291 -2.43 -31.55 15.40
C ASP A 291 -2.69 -30.72 16.66
N SER A 292 -1.84 -29.72 16.94
CA SER A 292 -1.95 -28.89 18.13
C SER A 292 -3.26 -28.08 18.12
N PRO A 293 -4.02 -28.07 19.23
CA PRO A 293 -5.25 -27.29 19.34
C PRO A 293 -4.99 -25.77 19.22
N VAL A 294 -3.74 -25.33 19.38
CA VAL A 294 -3.34 -23.93 19.22
C VAL A 294 -3.60 -23.42 17.79
N ILE A 295 -3.43 -24.26 16.77
CA ILE A 295 -3.64 -23.86 15.37
C ILE A 295 -5.12 -23.51 15.12
N ASN A 296 -6.03 -24.38 15.57
CA ASN A 296 -7.47 -24.14 15.51
C ASN A 296 -7.88 -22.92 16.36
N ALA A 297 -7.27 -22.77 17.54
CA ALA A 297 -7.51 -21.60 18.39
C ALA A 297 -7.10 -20.30 17.69
N VAL A 298 -5.95 -20.26 17.02
CA VAL A 298 -5.49 -19.10 16.25
C VAL A 298 -6.48 -18.74 15.14
N GLN A 299 -7.00 -19.71 14.40
CA GLN A 299 -8.02 -19.47 13.36
C GLN A 299 -9.32 -18.91 13.94
N LEU A 300 -9.85 -19.52 15.00
CA LEU A 300 -11.12 -19.11 15.61
C LEU A 300 -11.01 -17.76 16.32
N VAL A 301 -9.92 -17.49 17.04
CA VAL A 301 -9.69 -16.23 17.74
C VAL A 301 -9.54 -15.09 16.73
N SER A 302 -8.75 -15.27 15.67
CA SER A 302 -8.58 -14.25 14.63
C SER A 302 -9.91 -13.92 13.93
N LEU A 303 -10.72 -14.94 13.60
CA LEU A 303 -12.07 -14.72 13.05
C LEU A 303 -12.98 -13.99 14.05
N GLY A 304 -12.98 -14.43 15.31
CA GLY A 304 -13.75 -13.82 16.38
C GLY A 304 -13.40 -12.34 16.59
N MET A 305 -12.12 -11.97 16.45
CA MET A 305 -11.67 -10.58 16.51
C MET A 305 -12.23 -9.74 15.35
N VAL A 306 -12.27 -10.26 14.12
CA VAL A 306 -12.86 -9.55 12.97
C VAL A 306 -14.36 -9.33 13.17
N LEU A 307 -15.09 -10.38 13.56
CA LEU A 307 -16.53 -10.30 13.78
C LEU A 307 -16.89 -9.40 14.97
N GLY A 308 -16.17 -9.53 16.08
CA GLY A 308 -16.36 -8.71 17.28
C GLY A 308 -16.07 -7.24 17.00
N MET A 309 -14.94 -6.94 16.33
CA MET A 309 -14.59 -5.58 15.94
C MET A 309 -15.62 -4.99 14.96
N THR A 310 -16.06 -5.77 13.97
CA THR A 310 -17.13 -5.36 13.03
C THR A 310 -18.40 -5.01 13.78
N GLY A 311 -18.89 -5.88 14.67
CA GLY A 311 -20.12 -5.64 15.44
C GLY A 311 -20.02 -4.39 16.32
N TRP A 312 -18.88 -4.20 16.98
CA TRP A 312 -18.62 -3.01 17.81
C TRP A 312 -18.64 -1.72 17.00
N TYR A 313 -17.89 -1.68 15.89
CA TYR A 313 -17.82 -0.49 15.03
C TYR A 313 -19.12 -0.25 14.26
N TRP A 314 -19.88 -1.29 13.93
CA TRP A 314 -21.22 -1.17 13.37
C TRP A 314 -22.19 -0.49 14.34
N ALA A 315 -22.22 -0.95 15.60
CA ALA A 315 -23.03 -0.32 16.63
C ALA A 315 -22.63 1.16 16.83
N ARG A 316 -21.33 1.42 16.95
CA ARG A 316 -20.78 2.75 17.24
C ARG A 316 -20.92 3.76 16.10
N PHE A 317 -20.68 3.36 14.85
CA PHE A 317 -20.65 4.27 13.71
C PHE A 317 -21.92 4.28 12.88
N TYR A 318 -22.77 3.26 12.99
CA TYR A 318 -24.00 3.16 12.21
C TYR A 318 -25.27 3.16 13.06
N GLN A 319 -25.43 2.21 13.98
CA GLN A 319 -26.69 2.07 14.74
C GLN A 319 -26.90 3.27 15.68
N ASN A 320 -25.90 3.59 16.51
CA ASN A 320 -26.01 4.57 17.60
C ASN A 320 -25.80 6.03 17.16
N LYS A 321 -25.56 6.27 15.86
CA LYS A 321 -25.35 7.63 15.33
C LYS A 321 -26.66 8.29 14.90
N ALA A 322 -26.70 9.62 14.89
CA ALA A 322 -27.80 10.37 14.30
C ALA A 322 -27.82 10.22 12.76
N ASN A 323 -28.91 10.64 12.12
CA ASN A 323 -29.00 10.77 10.66
C ASN A 323 -29.41 12.21 10.33
N PRO A 324 -28.56 13.03 9.68
CA PRO A 324 -27.23 12.69 9.14
C PRO A 324 -26.19 12.45 10.25
N ALA A 325 -25.20 11.59 9.97
CA ALA A 325 -24.16 11.21 10.91
C ALA A 325 -22.95 12.14 10.85
N SER A 326 -22.29 12.34 11.98
CA SER A 326 -21.00 13.02 12.09
C SER A 326 -20.07 12.27 13.04
N TYR A 327 -18.76 12.47 12.84
CA TYR A 327 -17.72 11.75 13.54
C TYR A 327 -16.64 12.69 14.06
N SER A 328 -16.20 12.44 15.29
CA SER A 328 -15.13 13.19 15.93
C SER A 328 -13.75 12.62 15.59
N GLU A 329 -12.71 13.44 15.75
CA GLU A 329 -11.31 13.00 15.62
C GLU A 329 -11.01 11.78 16.49
N ASN A 330 -11.50 11.76 17.74
CA ASN A 330 -11.26 10.65 18.67
C ASN A 330 -11.87 9.33 18.16
N GLU A 331 -13.01 9.38 17.48
CA GLU A 331 -13.65 8.19 16.91
C GLU A 331 -12.83 7.63 15.74
N VAL A 332 -12.42 8.50 14.82
CA VAL A 332 -11.59 8.11 13.67
C VAL A 332 -10.21 7.62 14.14
N PHE A 333 -9.64 8.24 15.17
CA PHE A 333 -8.38 7.85 15.78
C PHE A 333 -8.45 6.47 16.45
N ALA A 334 -9.51 6.20 17.21
CA ALA A 334 -9.74 4.90 17.82
C ALA A 334 -9.86 3.80 16.75
N LEU A 335 -10.60 4.07 15.67
CA LEU A 335 -10.73 3.14 14.56
C LEU A 335 -9.38 2.86 13.88
N PHE A 336 -8.62 3.90 13.57
CA PHE A 336 -7.30 3.78 12.98
C PHE A 336 -6.37 2.89 13.81
N LEU A 337 -6.31 3.12 15.13
CA LEU A 337 -5.48 2.30 16.01
C LEU A 337 -5.99 0.87 16.13
N SER A 338 -7.31 0.66 16.17
CA SER A 338 -7.88 -0.69 16.19
C SER A 338 -7.58 -1.45 14.89
N LEU A 339 -7.68 -0.80 13.71
CA LEU A 339 -7.44 -1.46 12.43
C LEU A 339 -5.96 -1.82 12.24
N LEU A 340 -5.04 -0.90 12.55
CA LEU A 340 -3.61 -1.20 12.52
C LEU A 340 -3.22 -2.24 13.58
N GLY A 341 -3.80 -2.14 14.79
CA GLY A 341 -3.57 -3.10 15.87
C GLY A 341 -4.05 -4.51 15.51
N LEU A 342 -5.25 -4.64 14.92
CA LEU A 342 -5.77 -5.92 14.42
C LEU A 342 -4.84 -6.51 13.35
N TYR A 343 -4.33 -5.66 12.45
CA TYR A 343 -3.44 -6.11 11.38
C TYR A 343 -2.08 -6.61 11.92
N ILE A 344 -1.54 -5.94 12.95
CA ILE A 344 -0.34 -6.40 13.69
C ILE A 344 -0.62 -7.73 14.40
N LEU A 345 -1.77 -7.86 15.07
CA LEU A 345 -2.13 -9.10 15.76
C LEU A 345 -2.27 -10.27 14.78
N PHE A 346 -2.85 -10.03 13.60
CA PHE A 346 -2.88 -11.02 12.53
C PHE A 346 -1.48 -11.43 12.08
N SER A 347 -0.56 -10.47 11.94
CA SER A 347 0.83 -10.74 11.59
C SER A 347 1.53 -11.59 12.66
N LEU A 348 1.30 -11.30 13.95
CA LEU A 348 1.85 -12.10 15.04
C LEU A 348 1.31 -13.53 15.01
N PHE A 349 0.00 -13.69 14.81
CA PHE A 349 -0.65 -14.99 14.76
C PHE A 349 -0.20 -15.84 13.58
N ILE A 350 -0.20 -15.29 12.36
CA ILE A 350 0.17 -16.05 11.18
C ILE A 350 1.64 -16.46 11.19
N THR A 351 2.50 -15.67 11.84
CA THR A 351 3.94 -15.94 11.90
C THR A 351 4.37 -16.75 13.12
N GLY A 352 3.47 -17.00 14.08
CA GLY A 352 3.83 -17.66 15.35
C GLY A 352 4.78 -16.84 16.24
N ALA A 353 5.01 -15.56 15.93
CA ALA A 353 5.93 -14.69 16.66
C ALA A 353 5.45 -14.34 18.08
N PHE A 354 4.21 -14.66 18.43
CA PHE A 354 3.73 -14.57 19.82
C PHE A 354 4.27 -15.72 20.71
N MET A 355 4.74 -16.81 20.11
CA MET A 355 5.31 -17.97 20.82
C MET A 355 6.84 -18.03 20.75
N SER A 356 7.46 -17.24 19.88
CA SER A 356 8.89 -17.34 19.59
C SER A 356 9.50 -16.00 19.20
N GLY A 357 10.74 -15.76 19.63
CA GLY A 357 11.48 -14.52 19.37
C GLY A 357 12.23 -14.47 18.03
N TYR A 358 12.03 -15.45 17.13
CA TYR A 358 12.83 -15.61 15.91
C TYR A 358 12.63 -14.49 14.88
N ARG A 359 11.52 -13.75 14.96
CA ARG A 359 11.18 -12.63 14.05
C ARG A 359 11.07 -11.32 14.81
N ILE A 360 12.23 -10.76 15.13
CA ILE A 360 12.31 -9.52 15.92
C ILE A 360 11.56 -8.35 15.25
N GLU A 361 11.45 -8.35 13.92
CA GLU A 361 10.76 -7.31 13.17
C GLU A 361 9.27 -7.20 13.50
N GLN A 362 8.64 -8.29 13.98
CA GLN A 362 7.22 -8.29 14.36
C GLN A 362 6.95 -7.39 15.57
N TYR A 363 7.90 -7.33 16.51
CA TYR A 363 7.78 -6.46 17.68
C TYR A 363 8.05 -5.00 17.34
N LEU A 364 8.83 -4.72 16.28
CA LEU A 364 9.01 -3.36 15.77
C LEU A 364 7.68 -2.78 15.25
N TYR A 365 6.75 -3.60 14.77
CA TYR A 365 5.42 -3.14 14.40
C TYR A 365 4.63 -2.63 15.60
N ILE A 366 4.73 -3.30 16.74
CA ILE A 366 4.10 -2.85 18.00
C ILE A 366 4.74 -1.54 18.47
N VAL A 367 6.07 -1.44 18.43
CA VAL A 367 6.78 -0.19 18.76
C VAL A 367 6.30 0.93 17.85
N ASN A 368 6.22 0.71 16.54
CA ASN A 368 5.78 1.74 15.61
C ASN A 368 4.30 2.11 15.80
N TRP A 369 3.44 1.15 16.16
CA TRP A 369 2.05 1.42 16.55
C TRP A 369 1.96 2.38 17.74
N LEU A 370 2.77 2.17 18.79
CA LEU A 370 2.85 3.07 19.94
C LEU A 370 3.37 4.46 19.56
N VAL A 371 4.44 4.51 18.76
CA VAL A 371 5.04 5.75 18.27
C VAL A 371 4.02 6.54 17.45
N VAL A 372 3.33 5.91 16.51
CA VAL A 372 2.31 6.54 15.68
C VAL A 372 1.12 6.99 16.53
N ALA A 373 0.63 6.17 17.47
CA ALA A 373 -0.45 6.53 18.38
C ALA A 373 -0.14 7.81 19.16
N PHE A 374 1.10 7.97 19.60
CA PHE A 374 1.57 9.16 20.32
C PHE A 374 1.78 10.37 19.41
N LEU A 375 2.39 10.18 18.24
CA LEU A 375 2.79 11.27 17.35
C LEU A 375 1.63 11.85 16.54
N ILE A 376 0.68 11.03 16.07
CA ILE A 376 -0.34 11.48 15.11
C ILE A 376 -1.24 12.59 15.66
N ARG A 377 -1.57 12.54 16.95
CA ARG A 377 -2.38 13.56 17.61
C ARG A 377 -1.66 14.90 17.75
N LYS A 378 -0.32 14.88 17.74
CA LYS A 378 0.54 16.06 17.81
C LYS A 378 0.72 16.74 16.44
N ALA A 379 0.21 16.15 15.36
CA ALA A 379 0.27 16.78 14.06
C ALA A 379 -0.59 18.05 14.04
N HIS A 380 -0.04 19.13 13.51
CA HIS A 380 -0.76 20.36 13.27
C HIS A 380 -1.10 20.46 11.79
N PRO A 381 -2.38 20.68 11.44
CA PRO A 381 -2.81 20.73 10.06
C PRO A 381 -2.27 22.01 9.43
N VAL A 382 -1.38 21.86 8.45
CA VAL A 382 -0.86 22.97 7.65
C VAL A 382 -1.01 22.58 6.19
N PHE A 383 -1.81 23.35 5.46
CA PHE A 383 -1.97 23.21 4.03
C PHE A 383 -1.13 24.28 3.33
N THR A 384 -0.28 23.89 2.39
CA THR A 384 0.52 24.81 1.57
C THR A 384 0.27 24.55 0.10
N HIS A 385 -0.57 25.38 -0.50
CA HIS A 385 -0.97 25.19 -1.88
C HIS A 385 0.19 25.43 -2.83
N SER A 386 0.40 24.46 -3.72
CA SER A 386 1.43 24.54 -4.74
C SER A 386 0.81 24.16 -6.07
N ARG A 387 1.05 24.96 -7.11
CA ARG A 387 0.59 24.64 -8.46
C ARG A 387 1.23 23.35 -8.97
N LEU A 388 0.55 22.68 -9.89
CA LEU A 388 1.12 21.58 -10.67
C LEU A 388 2.32 22.12 -11.46
N ALA A 389 3.45 21.41 -11.43
CA ALA A 389 4.67 21.81 -12.12
C ALA A 389 5.23 20.66 -12.99
N PRO A 390 4.54 20.28 -14.08
CA PRO A 390 4.89 19.09 -14.87
C PRO A 390 6.34 19.09 -15.38
N LYS A 391 6.85 20.27 -15.80
CA LYS A 391 8.25 20.42 -16.23
C LYS A 391 9.23 20.07 -15.10
N GLN A 392 8.98 20.53 -13.89
CA GLN A 392 9.83 20.22 -12.74
C GLN A 392 9.74 18.73 -12.38
N TRP A 393 8.55 18.14 -12.51
CA TRP A 393 8.36 16.71 -12.26
C TRP A 393 9.14 15.85 -13.25
N ALA A 394 9.16 16.21 -14.53
CA ALA A 394 9.95 15.53 -15.55
C ALA A 394 11.47 15.63 -15.27
N ILE A 395 11.96 16.80 -14.85
CA ILE A 395 13.36 16.98 -14.45
C ILE A 395 13.69 16.10 -13.23
N ASN A 396 12.83 16.12 -12.21
CA ASN A 396 13.02 15.32 -11.01
C ASN A 396 13.01 13.81 -11.32
N PHE A 397 12.19 13.37 -12.27
CA PHE A 397 12.19 11.98 -12.74
C PHE A 397 13.55 11.60 -13.38
N GLY A 398 14.14 12.48 -14.19
CA GLY A 398 15.49 12.27 -14.72
C GLY A 398 16.55 12.14 -13.61
N VAL A 399 16.45 12.96 -12.55
CA VAL A 399 17.33 12.86 -11.38
C VAL A 399 17.17 11.50 -10.66
N VAL A 400 15.95 10.99 -10.55
CA VAL A 400 15.69 9.66 -9.95
C VAL A 400 16.34 8.54 -10.77
N LEU A 401 16.28 8.61 -12.11
CA LEU A 401 16.95 7.62 -12.97
C LEU A 401 18.48 7.65 -12.81
N VAL A 402 19.07 8.85 -12.74
CA VAL A 402 20.51 8.99 -12.47
C VAL A 402 20.86 8.42 -11.09
N PHE A 403 20.01 8.68 -10.08
CA PHE A 403 20.19 8.11 -8.76
C PHE A 403 20.14 6.58 -8.77
N PHE A 404 19.22 5.97 -9.52
CA PHE A 404 19.20 4.51 -9.67
C PHE A 404 20.43 3.96 -10.39
N ALA A 405 20.97 4.66 -11.39
CA ALA A 405 22.23 4.26 -12.02
C ALA A 405 23.39 4.25 -11.00
N LEU A 406 23.41 5.20 -10.06
CA LEU A 406 24.38 5.21 -8.96
C LEU A 406 24.15 4.03 -8.00
N LEU A 407 22.91 3.75 -7.59
CA LEU A 407 22.59 2.60 -6.75
C LEU A 407 22.98 1.28 -7.41
N THR A 408 22.69 1.12 -8.70
CA THR A 408 23.11 -0.03 -9.50
C THR A 408 24.62 -0.20 -9.46
N THR A 409 25.38 0.89 -9.66
CA THR A 409 26.84 0.85 -9.61
C THR A 409 27.35 0.38 -8.25
N VAL A 410 26.71 0.80 -7.16
CA VAL A 410 27.04 0.32 -5.82
C VAL A 410 26.76 -1.18 -5.69
N LEU A 411 25.57 -1.65 -6.10
CA LEU A 411 25.19 -3.06 -5.95
C LEU A 411 26.13 -4.01 -6.67
N ILE A 412 26.40 -3.77 -7.96
CA ILE A 412 27.23 -4.69 -8.78
C ILE A 412 28.68 -4.79 -8.30
N HIS A 413 29.18 -3.81 -7.54
CA HIS A 413 30.52 -3.83 -6.94
C HIS A 413 30.53 -4.27 -5.47
N SER A 414 29.36 -4.47 -4.86
CA SER A 414 29.25 -4.83 -3.44
C SER A 414 29.20 -6.34 -3.20
N HIS A 415 28.92 -7.15 -4.21
CA HIS A 415 28.76 -8.60 -4.06
C HIS A 415 29.07 -9.38 -5.35
N GLY A 416 29.34 -10.69 -5.18
CA GLY A 416 29.36 -11.67 -6.28
C GLY A 416 27.96 -12.24 -6.55
N GLU A 417 27.87 -13.46 -7.07
CA GLU A 417 26.56 -14.10 -7.29
C GLU A 417 25.81 -14.33 -5.97
N LEU A 418 24.54 -13.91 -5.93
CA LEU A 418 23.65 -14.08 -4.79
C LEU A 418 22.56 -15.11 -5.08
N LYS A 419 22.16 -15.88 -4.06
CA LYS A 419 20.98 -16.75 -4.13
C LYS A 419 19.74 -15.92 -4.50
N GLY A 420 18.93 -16.44 -5.42
CA GLY A 420 17.72 -15.76 -5.91
C GLY A 420 18.01 -14.62 -6.90
N SER A 421 19.23 -14.53 -7.44
CA SER A 421 19.53 -13.69 -8.60
C SER A 421 18.80 -14.22 -9.84
N HIS A 422 18.30 -13.30 -10.65
CA HIS A 422 17.69 -13.57 -11.94
C HIS A 422 18.27 -12.63 -13.00
N LYS A 423 18.29 -13.07 -14.25
CA LYS A 423 18.69 -12.25 -15.40
C LYS A 423 17.50 -12.03 -16.33
N ARG A 424 17.28 -10.78 -16.74
CA ARG A 424 16.31 -10.45 -17.79
C ARG A 424 16.95 -10.51 -19.18
N PHE A 425 18.18 -10.02 -19.28
CA PHE A 425 18.96 -9.93 -20.49
C PHE A 425 20.20 -10.82 -20.37
N GLY A 426 20.60 -11.46 -21.47
CA GLY A 426 21.77 -12.36 -21.49
C GLY A 426 21.57 -13.69 -20.77
N ALA A 427 20.35 -13.99 -20.30
CA ALA A 427 20.02 -15.32 -19.79
C ALA A 427 20.06 -16.35 -20.94
N PRO A 428 20.69 -17.53 -20.76
CA PRO A 428 20.57 -18.60 -21.74
C PRO A 428 19.09 -18.98 -21.90
N PRO A 429 18.65 -19.34 -23.12
CA PRO A 429 17.26 -19.74 -23.34
C PRO A 429 16.90 -20.88 -22.38
N PRO A 430 15.67 -20.90 -21.83
CA PRO A 430 15.23 -22.00 -20.98
C PRO A 430 15.43 -23.30 -21.76
N VAL A 431 16.13 -24.25 -21.14
CA VAL A 431 16.22 -25.60 -21.69
C VAL A 431 14.79 -26.11 -21.76
N GLU A 432 14.27 -26.37 -22.96
CA GLU A 432 13.02 -27.10 -23.13
C GLU A 432 13.21 -28.45 -22.44
N GLU A 433 12.69 -28.60 -21.23
CA GLU A 433 12.44 -29.94 -20.69
C GLU A 433 11.42 -30.57 -21.63
N SER A 434 11.90 -31.51 -22.44
CA SER A 434 11.08 -32.28 -23.36
C SER A 434 10.06 -33.09 -22.56
N GLN A 435 8.81 -32.62 -22.59
CA GLN A 435 7.54 -33.29 -22.26
C GLN A 435 7.35 -33.92 -20.89
#